data_AF-A0A9R1XBK1-F1
#
_entry.id   AF-A0A9R1XBK1-F1
#
_cell.length_a   1.000
_cell.length_b   1.000
_cell.length_c   1.000
_cell.angle_alpha   90.00
_cell.angle_beta   90.00
_cell.angle_gamma   90.00
#
_symmetry.space_group_name_H-M   'P 1'
#
loop_
_entity.id
_entity.type
_entity.pdbx_description
1 polymer ?
#
loop_
_entity_poly.entity_id
_entity_poly.type
_entity_poly.pdbx_seq_one_letter_code
_entity_poly.pdbx_strand_id
1 'polypeptide(L)'
;MNDILAQVATKTESNKNAGNAILYECVKIIMSIEDSSGIRVLAINILGRFLSNRDNNVRYVALNMLMKAISVDDQAVQSHRATILECVKDSDASIRKRALELVYLLVNGTNVKPLTKELIDYLHVSDQDFKGDLTEKICSIVEK
;
A
#
# COMPACT_ATOMS: atom_id res chain seq x y z
N MET A 1 -15.47 8.87 20.63
CA MET A 1 -14.75 9.43 19.46
C MET A 1 -14.57 8.36 18.38
N ASN A 2 -14.06 7.20 18.76
CA ASN A 2 -13.99 5.97 17.95
C ASN A 2 -15.25 5.61 17.15
N ASP A 3 -16.43 5.65 17.78
CA ASP A 3 -17.69 5.30 17.09
C ASP A 3 -18.03 6.25 15.95
N ILE A 4 -17.65 7.54 16.05
CA ILE A 4 -17.90 8.52 15.00
C ILE A 4 -16.98 8.24 13.80
N LEU A 5 -15.70 7.97 14.05
CA LEU A 5 -14.73 7.63 13.00
C LEU A 5 -15.12 6.32 12.28
N ALA A 6 -15.53 5.30 13.04
CA ALA A 6 -16.02 4.05 12.46
C ALA A 6 -17.29 4.26 11.62
N GLN A 7 -18.22 5.11 12.07
CA GLN A 7 -19.41 5.45 11.29
C GLN A 7 -19.08 6.21 10.01
N VAL A 8 -18.18 7.19 10.04
CA VAL A 8 -17.75 7.92 8.84
C VAL A 8 -17.05 6.98 7.86
N ALA A 9 -16.15 6.13 8.35
CA ALA A 9 -15.44 5.12 7.57
C ALA A 9 -16.38 4.11 6.86
N THR A 10 -17.51 3.77 7.47
CA THR A 10 -18.44 2.76 6.94
C THR A 10 -19.58 3.35 6.12
N LYS A 11 -20.03 4.58 6.42
CA LYS A 11 -21.15 5.24 5.72
C LYS A 11 -20.72 6.10 4.53
N THR A 12 -19.44 6.44 4.40
CA THR A 12 -18.97 7.27 3.29
C THR A 12 -18.81 6.44 2.01
N GLU A 13 -19.49 6.85 0.94
CA GLU A 13 -19.37 6.22 -0.38
C GLU A 13 -18.02 6.56 -1.04
N SER A 14 -17.27 5.54 -1.47
CA SER A 14 -15.98 5.70 -2.16
C SER A 14 -16.10 5.81 -3.69
N ASN A 15 -17.31 5.99 -4.22
CA ASN A 15 -17.57 6.03 -5.66
C ASN A 15 -17.29 7.41 -6.30
N LYS A 16 -17.04 8.43 -5.47
CA LYS A 16 -16.75 9.80 -5.91
C LYS A 16 -15.48 10.31 -5.24
N ASN A 17 -14.77 11.21 -5.91
CA ASN A 17 -13.53 11.81 -5.40
C ASN A 17 -13.74 12.54 -4.07
N ALA A 18 -14.90 13.17 -3.87
CA ALA A 18 -15.25 13.80 -2.59
C ALA A 18 -15.32 12.77 -1.44
N GLY A 19 -15.91 11.60 -1.68
CA GLY A 19 -15.97 10.53 -0.70
C GLY A 19 -14.60 9.93 -0.41
N ASN A 20 -13.77 9.77 -1.44
CA ASN A 20 -12.38 9.32 -1.28
C ASN A 20 -11.54 10.32 -0.46
N ALA A 21 -11.76 11.63 -0.64
CA ALA A 21 -11.09 12.67 0.16
C ALA A 21 -11.52 12.64 1.63
N ILE A 22 -12.80 12.43 1.91
CA ILE A 22 -13.30 12.29 3.30
C ILE A 22 -12.70 11.04 3.95
N LEU A 23 -12.72 9.92 3.25
CA LEU A 23 -12.13 8.66 3.73
C LEU A 23 -10.62 8.78 3.93
N TYR A 24 -9.92 9.49 3.05
CA TYR A 24 -8.48 9.79 3.19
C TYR A 24 -8.18 10.52 4.50
N GLU A 25 -8.89 11.62 4.77
CA GLU A 25 -8.64 12.39 6.00
C GLU A 25 -9.09 11.60 7.23
N CYS A 26 -10.17 10.82 7.14
CA CYS A 26 -10.59 9.91 8.19
C CYS A 26 -9.50 8.88 8.54
N VAL A 27 -8.89 8.23 7.54
CA VAL A 27 -7.77 7.29 7.75
C VAL A 27 -6.58 8.00 8.38
N LYS A 28 -6.23 9.20 7.90
CA LYS A 28 -5.10 9.97 8.44
C LYS A 28 -5.29 10.33 9.91
N ILE A 29 -6.51 10.71 10.29
CA ILE A 29 -6.88 10.97 11.69
C ILE A 29 -6.76 9.67 12.50
N ILE A 30 -7.33 8.56 12.02
CA ILE A 30 -7.26 7.26 12.70
C ILE A 30 -5.80 6.84 12.94
N MET A 31 -4.92 7.02 11.95
CA MET A 31 -3.49 6.67 12.07
C MET A 31 -2.73 7.57 13.04
N SER A 32 -3.23 8.78 13.33
CA SER A 32 -2.59 9.73 14.25
C SER A 32 -3.00 9.57 15.71
N ILE A 33 -4.10 8.87 15.99
CA ILE A 33 -4.61 8.67 17.34
C ILE A 33 -4.06 7.36 17.90
N GLU A 34 -3.56 7.38 19.14
CA GLU A 34 -3.12 6.19 19.90
C GLU A 34 -4.32 5.37 20.43
N ASP A 35 -5.20 4.90 19.54
CA ASP A 35 -6.42 4.18 19.94
C ASP A 35 -6.42 2.70 19.49
N SER A 36 -7.49 1.98 19.85
CA SER A 36 -7.73 0.56 19.64
C SER A 36 -7.29 0.02 18.27
N SER A 37 -6.67 -1.15 18.28
CA SER A 37 -6.19 -1.86 17.09
C SER A 37 -7.27 -2.09 16.03
N GLY A 38 -8.52 -2.30 16.44
CA GLY A 38 -9.64 -2.57 15.52
C GLY A 38 -9.91 -1.45 14.51
N ILE A 39 -9.79 -0.18 14.92
CA ILE A 39 -10.07 0.96 14.04
C ILE A 39 -8.89 1.19 13.08
N ARG A 40 -7.67 0.88 13.51
CA ARG A 40 -6.48 0.91 12.63
C ARG A 40 -6.59 -0.12 11.51
N VAL A 41 -7.02 -1.33 11.83
CA VAL A 41 -7.30 -2.38 10.84
C VAL A 41 -8.38 -1.94 9.85
N LEU A 42 -9.46 -1.32 10.34
CA LEU A 42 -10.51 -0.76 9.47
C LEU A 42 -9.94 0.28 8.49
N ALA A 43 -9.11 1.19 8.98
CA ALA A 43 -8.47 2.22 8.17
C ALA A 43 -7.50 1.63 7.13
N ILE A 44 -6.71 0.62 7.49
CA ILE A 44 -5.82 -0.08 6.54
C ILE A 44 -6.65 -0.83 5.49
N ASN A 45 -7.78 -1.42 5.86
CA ASN A 45 -8.69 -2.05 4.90
C ASN A 45 -9.31 -1.04 3.92
N ILE A 46 -9.57 0.20 4.35
CA ILE A 46 -9.98 1.28 3.44
C ILE A 46 -8.87 1.57 2.42
N LEU A 47 -7.62 1.67 2.87
CA LEU A 47 -6.47 1.87 1.98
C LEU A 47 -6.27 0.70 1.01
N GLY A 48 -6.46 -0.53 1.47
CA GLY A 48 -6.45 -1.72 0.61
C GLY A 48 -7.47 -1.62 -0.53
N ARG A 49 -8.70 -1.18 -0.23
CA ARG A 49 -9.72 -0.91 -1.27
C ARG A 49 -9.31 0.20 -2.23
N PHE A 50 -8.58 1.21 -1.76
CA PHE A 50 -8.09 2.29 -2.62
C PHE A 50 -7.02 1.82 -3.61
N LEU A 51 -6.25 0.76 -3.30
CA LEU A 51 -5.28 0.18 -4.24
C LEU A 51 -5.92 -0.40 -5.50
N SER A 52 -7.16 -0.88 -5.40
CA SER A 52 -7.94 -1.40 -6.54
C SER A 52 -8.82 -0.34 -7.22
N ASN A 53 -8.65 0.94 -6.89
CA ASN A 53 -9.43 2.02 -7.48
C ASN A 53 -9.02 2.25 -8.95
N ARG A 54 -9.97 2.65 -9.80
CA ARG A 54 -9.71 2.98 -11.21
C ARG A 54 -8.90 4.27 -11.38
N ASP A 55 -8.97 5.18 -10.42
CA ASP A 55 -8.23 6.44 -10.45
C ASP A 55 -6.79 6.23 -9.95
N ASN A 56 -5.81 6.50 -10.83
CA ASN A 56 -4.39 6.41 -10.51
C ASN A 56 -3.99 7.28 -9.32
N ASN A 57 -4.62 8.45 -9.15
CA ASN A 57 -4.30 9.35 -8.04
C ASN A 57 -4.72 8.73 -6.71
N VAL A 58 -5.88 8.05 -6.66
CA VAL A 58 -6.36 7.37 -5.46
C VAL A 58 -5.42 6.23 -5.08
N ARG A 59 -4.98 5.44 -6.06
CA ARG A 59 -4.00 4.36 -5.85
C ARG A 59 -2.66 4.89 -5.36
N TYR A 60 -2.17 5.95 -5.98
CA TYR A 60 -0.92 6.61 -5.59
C TYR A 60 -0.97 7.12 -4.15
N VAL A 61 -2.07 7.78 -3.77
CA VAL A 61 -2.30 8.28 -2.42
C VAL A 61 -2.36 7.11 -1.41
N ALA A 62 -3.03 6.02 -1.77
CA ALA A 62 -3.11 4.83 -0.92
C ALA A 62 -1.73 4.20 -0.65
N LEU A 63 -0.90 4.05 -1.68
CA LEU A 63 0.49 3.55 -1.52
C LEU A 63 1.29 4.43 -0.57
N ASN A 64 1.18 5.77 -0.70
CA ASN A 64 1.85 6.71 0.20
C ASN A 64 1.40 6.59 1.65
N MET A 65 0.10 6.37 1.89
CA MET A 65 -0.41 6.19 3.24
C MET A 65 -0.02 4.85 3.83
N LEU A 66 -0.06 3.77 3.04
CA LEU A 66 0.33 2.44 3.49
C LEU A 66 1.80 2.40 3.93
N MET A 67 2.69 3.12 3.24
CA MET A 67 4.09 3.25 3.70
C MET A 67 4.19 3.85 5.11
N LYS A 68 3.35 4.84 5.44
CA LYS A 68 3.30 5.43 6.79
C LYS A 68 2.60 4.51 7.79
N ALA A 69 1.65 3.69 7.33
CA ALA A 69 0.91 2.78 8.19
C ALA A 69 1.75 1.56 8.65
N ILE A 70 2.82 1.20 7.93
CA ILE A 70 3.71 0.09 8.33
C ILE A 70 4.28 0.29 9.73
N SER A 71 4.67 1.52 10.10
CA SER A 71 5.20 1.79 11.44
C SER A 71 4.15 1.70 12.55
N VAL A 72 2.87 1.66 12.18
CA VAL A 72 1.74 1.60 13.11
C VAL A 72 1.22 0.18 13.27
N ASP A 73 1.02 -0.54 12.15
CA ASP A 73 0.52 -1.91 12.12
C ASP A 73 1.00 -2.63 10.84
N ASP A 74 2.21 -3.19 10.89
CA ASP A 74 2.80 -3.96 9.78
C ASP A 74 1.93 -5.16 9.39
N GLN A 75 1.37 -5.89 10.36
CA GLN A 75 0.61 -7.11 10.11
C GLN A 75 -0.65 -6.85 9.28
N ALA A 76 -1.37 -5.76 9.56
CA ALA A 76 -2.53 -5.36 8.78
C ALA A 76 -2.13 -4.95 7.34
N VAL A 77 -1.01 -4.26 7.15
CA VAL A 77 -0.53 -3.90 5.79
C VAL A 77 -0.10 -5.14 5.01
N GLN A 78 0.57 -6.10 5.65
CA GLN A 78 1.00 -7.37 5.05
C GLN A 78 -0.19 -8.17 4.48
N SER A 79 -1.40 -7.99 5.03
CA SER A 79 -2.62 -8.65 4.53
C SER A 79 -3.01 -8.19 3.12
N HIS A 80 -2.55 -7.01 2.70
CA HIS A 80 -2.79 -6.44 1.36
C HIS A 80 -1.60 -6.59 0.41
N ARG A 81 -0.59 -7.39 0.78
CA ARG A 81 0.66 -7.58 0.01
C ARG A 81 0.43 -8.01 -1.44
N ALA A 82 -0.55 -8.88 -1.68
CA ALA A 82 -0.86 -9.35 -3.04
C ALA A 82 -1.25 -8.18 -3.95
N THR A 83 -2.15 -7.30 -3.50
CA THR A 83 -2.58 -6.11 -4.26
C THR A 83 -1.45 -5.10 -4.44
N ILE A 84 -0.57 -4.97 -3.44
CA ILE A 84 0.62 -4.11 -3.53
C ILE A 84 1.59 -4.63 -4.60
N LEU A 85 1.80 -5.95 -4.68
CA LEU A 85 2.64 -6.56 -5.72
C LEU A 85 2.04 -6.40 -7.12
N GLU A 86 0.72 -6.44 -7.25
CA GLU A 86 0.05 -6.10 -8.52
C GLU A 86 0.34 -4.65 -8.94
N CYS A 87 0.42 -3.72 -7.99
CA CYS A 87 0.76 -2.32 -8.27
C CYS A 87 2.21 -2.12 -8.77
N VAL A 88 3.13 -3.06 -8.50
CA VAL A 88 4.50 -3.04 -9.08
C VAL A 88 4.45 -3.25 -10.60
N LYS A 89 3.39 -3.91 -11.09
CA LYS A 89 3.16 -4.20 -12.51
C LYS A 89 2.26 -3.18 -13.20
N ASP A 90 1.97 -2.06 -12.54
CA ASP A 90 1.03 -1.06 -13.06
C ASP A 90 1.53 -0.39 -14.35
N SER A 91 0.62 0.09 -15.20
CA SER A 91 0.98 0.87 -16.39
C SER A 91 1.62 2.23 -16.05
N ASP A 92 1.28 2.81 -14.89
CA ASP A 92 1.78 4.11 -14.44
C ASP A 92 3.12 3.97 -13.71
N ALA A 93 4.17 4.59 -14.26
CA ALA A 93 5.51 4.54 -13.71
C ALA A 93 5.61 5.08 -12.27
N SER A 94 4.80 6.07 -11.90
CA SER A 94 4.79 6.64 -10.54
C SER A 94 4.22 5.65 -9.54
N ILE A 95 3.17 4.92 -9.92
CA ILE A 95 2.57 3.85 -9.10
C ILE A 95 3.57 2.71 -8.94
N ARG A 96 4.22 2.25 -10.03
CA ARG A 96 5.21 1.17 -9.99
C ARG A 96 6.36 1.46 -9.03
N LYS A 97 6.98 2.64 -9.16
CA LYS A 97 8.09 3.06 -8.28
C LYS A 97 7.65 3.08 -6.82
N ARG A 98 6.46 3.62 -6.54
CA ARG A 98 5.96 3.72 -5.16
C ARG A 98 5.57 2.37 -4.56
N ALA A 99 4.99 1.49 -5.37
CA ALA A 99 4.69 0.12 -4.95
C ALA A 99 5.99 -0.65 -4.63
N LEU A 100 7.02 -0.48 -5.46
CA LEU A 100 8.32 -1.11 -5.24
C LEU A 100 9.01 -0.64 -3.94
N GLU A 101 8.93 0.66 -3.63
CA GLU A 101 9.36 1.19 -2.32
C GLU A 101 8.61 0.55 -1.16
N LEU A 102 7.28 0.42 -1.28
CA LEU A 102 6.44 -0.19 -0.26
C LEU A 102 6.75 -1.68 -0.08
N VAL A 103 6.97 -2.43 -1.16
CA VAL A 103 7.36 -3.85 -1.10
C VAL A 103 8.66 -4.02 -0.32
N TYR A 104 9.65 -3.18 -0.56
CA TYR A 104 10.92 -3.22 0.20
C TYR A 104 10.74 -3.03 1.70
N LEU A 105 9.82 -2.15 2.11
CA LEU A 105 9.49 -1.95 3.52
C LEU A 105 8.80 -3.18 4.12
N LEU A 106 7.97 -3.87 3.35
CA LEU A 106 7.25 -5.08 3.77
C LEU A 106 8.14 -6.33 3.83
N VAL A 107 9.34 -6.32 3.27
CA VAL A 107 10.24 -7.47 3.35
C VAL A 107 10.70 -7.70 4.80
N ASN A 108 10.50 -8.93 5.26
CA ASN A 108 10.96 -9.49 6.50
C ASN A 108 11.52 -10.92 6.30
N GLY A 109 12.10 -11.51 7.34
CA GLY A 109 12.78 -12.81 7.25
C GLY A 109 11.89 -13.99 6.79
N THR A 110 10.56 -13.87 6.89
CA THR A 110 9.62 -14.93 6.47
C THR A 110 9.21 -14.83 5.01
N ASN A 111 9.24 -13.62 4.44
CA ASN A 111 8.70 -13.35 3.11
C ASN A 111 9.77 -12.92 2.07
N VAL A 112 11.03 -12.73 2.48
CA VAL A 112 12.13 -12.31 1.60
C VAL A 112 12.28 -13.24 0.38
N LYS A 113 12.30 -14.56 0.58
CA LYS A 113 12.45 -15.53 -0.52
C LYS A 113 11.32 -15.46 -1.56
N PRO A 114 10.03 -15.58 -1.18
CA PRO A 114 8.95 -15.50 -2.16
C PRO A 114 8.86 -14.12 -2.84
N LEU A 115 9.06 -13.03 -2.10
CA LEU A 115 9.01 -11.68 -2.67
C LEU A 115 10.13 -11.43 -3.69
N THR A 116 11.36 -11.79 -3.35
CA THR A 116 12.50 -11.66 -4.28
C THR A 116 12.26 -12.48 -5.55
N LYS A 117 11.72 -13.70 -5.42
CA LYS A 117 11.39 -14.53 -6.59
C LYS A 117 10.39 -13.84 -7.51
N GLU A 118 9.29 -13.32 -6.96
CA GLU A 118 8.28 -12.62 -7.78
C GLU A 118 8.83 -11.36 -8.46
N LEU A 119 9.70 -10.61 -7.78
CA LEU A 119 10.35 -9.44 -8.37
C LEU A 119 11.31 -9.82 -9.50
N ILE A 120 12.06 -10.92 -9.35
CA ILE A 120 12.92 -11.47 -10.42
C ILE A 120 12.07 -11.95 -11.60
N ASP A 121 10.96 -12.64 -11.34
CA ASP A 121 10.05 -13.08 -12.39
C ASP A 121 9.51 -11.87 -13.17
N TYR A 122 9.17 -10.77 -12.48
CA TYR A 122 8.75 -9.53 -13.12
C TYR A 122 9.87 -8.81 -13.88
N LEU A 123 11.13 -8.90 -13.41
CA LEU A 123 12.28 -8.28 -14.06
C LEU A 123 12.42 -8.70 -15.53
N HIS A 124 12.10 -9.97 -15.84
CA HIS A 124 12.17 -10.50 -17.21
C HIS A 124 11.22 -9.79 -18.18
N VAL A 125 10.03 -9.40 -17.72
CA VAL A 125 8.95 -8.80 -18.54
C VAL A 125 8.84 -7.29 -18.38
N SER A 126 9.60 -6.68 -17.46
CA SER A 126 9.55 -5.24 -17.18
C SER A 126 10.21 -4.38 -18.28
N ASP A 127 9.80 -3.11 -18.34
CA ASP A 127 10.36 -2.11 -19.28
C ASP A 127 11.84 -1.84 -19.01
N GLN A 128 12.62 -1.57 -20.06
CA GLN A 128 14.07 -1.35 -19.94
C GLN A 128 14.44 -0.21 -18.98
N ASP A 129 13.64 0.86 -18.96
CA ASP A 129 13.84 2.00 -18.05
C ASP A 129 13.55 1.65 -16.58
N PHE A 130 12.68 0.66 -16.32
CA PHE A 130 12.33 0.23 -14.96
C PHE A 130 13.23 -0.90 -14.45
N LYS A 131 13.88 -1.66 -15.34
CA LYS A 131 14.79 -2.76 -14.97
C LYS A 131 15.92 -2.29 -14.05
N GLY A 132 16.45 -1.09 -14.26
CA GLY A 132 17.48 -0.50 -13.40
C GLY A 132 17.01 -0.39 -11.96
N ASP A 133 15.94 0.40 -11.74
CA ASP A 133 15.32 0.61 -10.42
C ASP A 133 14.92 -0.73 -9.74
N LEU A 134 14.35 -1.66 -10.51
CA LEU A 134 13.92 -2.96 -10.01
C LEU A 134 15.10 -3.83 -9.58
N THR A 135 16.19 -3.87 -10.36
CA THR A 135 17.38 -4.66 -10.03
C THR A 135 18.07 -4.10 -8.80
N GLU A 136 18.24 -2.78 -8.72
CA GLU A 136 18.82 -2.11 -7.55
C GLU A 136 18.01 -2.46 -6.29
N LYS A 137 16.68 -2.40 -6.37
CA LYS A 137 15.83 -2.73 -5.23
C LYS A 137 15.90 -4.21 -4.85
N ILE A 138 15.93 -5.12 -5.81
CA ILE A 138 16.10 -6.55 -5.56
C ILE A 138 17.41 -6.80 -4.82
N CYS A 139 18.51 -6.18 -5.23
CA CYS A 139 19.79 -6.28 -4.54
C CYS A 139 19.67 -5.78 -3.08
N SER A 140 19.08 -4.60 -2.87
CA SER A 140 18.86 -4.08 -1.51
C SER A 140 17.97 -4.97 -0.64
N ILE A 141 17.02 -5.70 -1.23
CA ILE A 141 16.15 -6.66 -0.52
C ILE A 141 16.95 -7.87 -0.06
N VAL A 142 17.86 -8.37 -0.89
CA VAL A 142 18.66 -9.58 -0.61
C VAL A 142 19.77 -9.28 0.39
N GLU A 143 20.28 -8.05 0.43
CA GLU A 143 21.29 -7.61 1.41
C GLU A 143 20.72 -7.37 2.82
N LYS A 144 19.41 -7.23 2.95
CA LYS A 144 18.70 -6.95 4.20
C LYS A 144 18.54 -8.21 5.06
#